data_AF-A0A455SII1-F1
#
_entry.id   AF-A0A455SII1-F1
#
_cell.length_a   1.000
_cell.length_b   1.000
_cell.length_c   1.000
_cell.angle_alpha   90.00
_cell.angle_beta   90.00
_cell.angle_gamma   90.00
#
_symmetry.space_group_name_H-M   'P 1'
#
loop_
_entity.id
_entity.type
_entity.pdbx_description
1 polymer ?
#
loop_
_entity_poly.entity_id
_entity_poly.type
_entity_poly.pdbx_seq_one_letter_code
_entity_poly.pdbx_strand_id
1 'polypeptide(L)'
;MHAPKRLQPRQASKPFTLLVNALVQRGIRLIALKQQIDLTDHDMSSKIIVTVFSLLAALERDLISMRTREALAAKKSQGMRLGKPKGTIQKSNFDADLPRIKELLHVGLSVRKIATILNCPNHHSPNTYVSKRGLRGPDSSKSK
;
A
#
# COMPACT_ATOMS: atom_id res chain seq x y z
N MET A 1 -7.17 -33.96 -0.28
CA MET A 1 -6.69 -32.66 -0.79
C MET A 1 -6.71 -31.64 0.35
N HIS A 2 -5.54 -31.25 0.88
CA HIS A 2 -5.41 -30.38 2.05
C HIS A 2 -5.30 -28.92 1.57
N ALA A 3 -6.25 -28.06 1.93
CA ALA A 3 -6.20 -26.64 1.58
C ALA A 3 -4.96 -25.99 2.22
N PRO A 4 -4.21 -25.13 1.53
CA PRO A 4 -3.04 -24.47 2.11
C PRO A 4 -3.50 -23.59 3.28
N LYS A 5 -2.95 -23.85 4.48
CA LYS A 5 -3.16 -23.03 5.69
C LYS A 5 -2.95 -21.56 5.33
N ARG A 6 -4.02 -20.76 5.40
CA ARG A 6 -3.96 -19.30 5.30
C ARG A 6 -3.03 -18.84 6.41
N LEU A 7 -1.85 -18.28 6.08
CA LEU A 7 -1.03 -17.60 7.07
C LEU A 7 -1.88 -16.48 7.66
N GLN A 8 -2.27 -16.63 8.92
CA GLN A 8 -2.84 -15.52 9.66
C GLN A 8 -1.79 -14.41 9.69
N PRO A 9 -2.17 -13.14 9.48
CA PRO A 9 -1.24 -12.03 9.65
C PRO A 9 -0.77 -12.04 11.10
N ARG A 10 0.49 -12.44 11.32
CA ARG A 10 1.15 -12.28 12.61
C ARG A 10 1.09 -10.79 12.92
N GLN A 11 0.39 -10.43 14.00
CA GLN A 11 0.24 -9.06 14.49
C GLN A 11 1.58 -8.33 14.32
N ALA A 12 1.62 -7.32 13.44
CA ALA A 12 2.81 -6.52 13.23
C ALA A 12 2.92 -5.55 14.42
N SER A 13 3.41 -6.05 15.55
CA SER A 13 3.83 -5.19 16.64
C SER A 13 4.95 -4.30 16.11
N LYS A 14 4.75 -2.98 16.13
CA LYS A 14 5.84 -2.05 15.84
C LYS A 14 6.92 -2.28 16.90
N PRO A 15 8.17 -2.61 16.52
CA PRO A 15 9.20 -2.81 17.50
C PRO A 15 9.48 -1.52 18.27
N PHE A 16 9.76 -1.68 19.56
CA PHE A 16 9.95 -0.60 20.51
C PHE A 16 11.08 0.36 20.09
N THR A 17 12.15 -0.15 19.48
CA THR A 17 13.30 0.64 18.99
C THR A 17 12.90 1.71 17.98
N LEU A 18 11.97 1.39 17.06
CA LEU A 18 11.46 2.33 16.05
C LEU A 18 10.62 3.43 16.69
N LEU A 19 9.87 3.09 17.73
CA LEU A 19 9.08 4.06 18.48
C LEU A 19 10.02 5.04 19.21
N VAL A 20 11.00 4.53 19.95
CA VAL A 20 11.98 5.35 20.68
C VAL A 20 12.71 6.28 19.72
N ASN A 21 13.24 5.75 18.61
CA ASN A 21 13.93 6.57 17.62
C ASN A 21 13.02 7.68 17.03
N ALA A 22 11.75 7.36 16.73
CA ALA A 22 10.80 8.34 16.20
C ALA A 22 10.37 9.42 17.21
N LEU A 23 10.43 9.14 18.51
CA LEU A 23 10.16 10.13 19.56
C LEU A 23 11.36 11.07 19.73
N VAL A 24 12.57 10.50 19.78
CA VAL A 24 13.81 11.26 19.89
C VAL A 24 14.02 12.18 18.68
N GLN A 25 13.80 11.70 17.46
CA GLN A 25 13.90 12.52 16.23
C GLN A 25 12.94 13.71 16.22
N ARG A 26 11.86 13.66 17.00
CA ARG A 26 10.89 14.76 17.15
C ARG A 26 11.21 15.69 18.32
N GLY A 27 12.34 15.50 19.02
CA GLY A 27 12.70 16.27 20.21
C GLY A 27 11.79 15.97 21.41
N ILE A 28 11.14 14.80 21.44
CA ILE A 28 10.28 14.41 22.56
C ILE A 28 11.16 13.73 23.63
N ARG A 29 11.21 14.33 24.82
CA ARG A 29 11.91 13.76 26.00
C ARG A 29 11.28 12.43 26.39
N LEU A 30 12.12 11.41 26.55
CA LEU A 30 11.70 10.06 26.94
C LEU A 30 12.31 9.69 28.29
N ILE A 31 11.44 9.40 29.26
CA ILE A 31 11.82 9.04 30.62
C ILE A 31 11.33 7.63 30.91
N ALA A 32 12.26 6.70 31.16
CA ALA A 32 11.95 5.35 31.59
C ALA A 32 12.26 5.19 33.09
N LEU A 33 11.22 5.26 33.92
CA LEU A 33 11.33 5.29 35.38
C LEU A 33 12.03 4.06 35.97
N LYS A 34 11.69 2.87 35.48
CA LYS A 34 12.24 1.60 36.01
C LYS A 34 13.72 1.42 35.69
N GLN A 35 14.16 1.91 34.53
CA GLN A 35 15.54 1.81 34.06
C GLN A 35 16.36 3.05 34.40
N GLN A 36 15.74 4.06 35.04
CA GLN A 36 16.34 5.37 35.31
C GLN A 36 16.99 6.01 34.08
N ILE A 37 16.35 5.86 32.91
CA ILE A 37 16.81 6.48 31.67
C ILE A 37 16.05 7.78 31.48
N ASP A 38 16.77 8.86 31.25
CA ASP A 38 16.23 10.15 30.87
C ASP A 38 16.95 10.64 29.61
N LEU A 39 16.30 10.49 28.46
CA LEU A 39 16.86 10.93 27.19
C LEU A 39 16.64 12.43 27.03
N THR A 40 17.69 13.19 27.33
CA THR A 40 17.75 14.65 27.18
C THR A 40 18.86 15.04 26.19
N ASP A 41 18.72 16.19 25.55
CA ASP A 41 19.67 16.64 24.51
C ASP A 41 21.04 17.08 25.06
N HIS A 42 21.19 17.18 26.39
CA HIS A 42 22.34 17.82 27.04
C HIS A 42 23.33 16.85 27.69
N ASP A 43 23.00 15.56 27.79
CA ASP A 43 23.90 14.56 28.37
C ASP A 43 24.59 13.70 27.28
N MET A 44 25.90 13.48 27.44
CA MET A 44 26.68 12.58 26.58
C MET A 44 26.16 11.14 26.65
N SER A 45 25.69 10.71 27.83
CA SER A 45 25.11 9.37 27.99
C SER A 45 23.85 9.20 27.13
N SER A 46 22.97 10.21 27.12
CA SER A 46 21.75 10.26 26.31
C SER A 46 22.08 10.20 24.82
N LYS A 47 23.09 10.94 24.36
CA LYS A 47 23.53 10.93 22.94
C LYS A 47 24.02 9.54 22.51
N ILE A 48 24.79 8.84 23.34
CA ILE A 48 25.23 7.47 23.05
C ILE A 48 24.03 6.54 22.94
N ILE A 49 23.12 6.59 23.91
CA ILE A 49 21.92 5.74 23.94
C ILE A 49 21.06 5.97 22.70
N VAL A 50 20.81 7.22 22.33
CA VAL A 50 20.07 7.60 21.12
C VAL A 50 20.74 7.04 19.86
N THR A 51 22.07 7.13 19.77
CA THR A 51 22.84 6.62 18.64
C THR A 51 22.69 5.10 18.52
N VAL A 52 22.83 4.38 19.63
CA VAL A 52 22.66 2.91 19.66
C VAL A 52 21.24 2.53 19.26
N PHE A 53 20.20 3.18 19.80
CA PHE A 53 18.81 2.92 19.40
C PHE A 53 18.55 3.24 17.93
N SER A 54 19.17 4.29 17.38
CA SER A 54 19.08 4.63 15.97
C SER A 54 19.66 3.53 15.07
N LEU A 55 20.81 2.98 15.45
CA LEU A 55 21.45 1.86 14.76
C LEU A 55 20.61 0.59 14.86
N LEU A 56 20.13 0.26 16.06
CA LEU A 56 19.25 -0.90 16.28
C LEU A 56 17.95 -0.79 15.46
N ALA A 57 17.34 0.39 15.43
CA ALA A 57 16.14 0.66 14.64
C ALA A 57 16.39 0.53 13.12
N ALA A 58 17.59 0.81 12.63
CA ALA A 58 17.96 0.55 11.24
C ALA A 58 18.09 -0.97 10.99
N LEU A 59 18.87 -1.67 11.82
CA LEU A 59 19.08 -3.12 11.71
C LEU A 59 17.78 -3.92 11.78
N GLU A 60 16.86 -3.57 12.68
CA GLU A 60 15.58 -4.26 12.78
C GLU A 60 14.71 -4.10 11.53
N ARG A 61 14.71 -2.91 10.90
CA ARG A 61 13.99 -2.71 9.62
C ARG A 61 14.57 -3.60 8.53
N ASP A 62 15.88 -3.69 8.46
CA ASP A 62 16.56 -4.54 7.47
C ASP A 62 16.24 -6.02 7.72
N LEU A 63 16.29 -6.48 8.98
CA LEU A 63 15.94 -7.85 9.35
C LEU A 63 14.48 -8.20 9.04
N ILE A 64 13.53 -7.30 9.31
CA ILE A 64 12.12 -7.49 8.95
C ILE A 64 11.98 -7.59 7.43
N SER A 65 12.64 -6.71 6.69
CA SER A 65 12.60 -6.73 5.23
C SER A 65 13.21 -8.02 4.67
N MET A 66 14.35 -8.48 5.19
CA MET A 66 15.00 -9.71 4.74
C MET A 66 14.08 -10.92 4.94
N ARG A 67 13.53 -11.09 6.16
CA ARG A 67 12.60 -12.19 6.47
C ARG A 67 11.40 -12.25 5.52
N THR A 68 10.81 -11.09 5.18
CA THR A 68 9.66 -11.07 4.26
C THR A 68 10.06 -11.44 2.84
N ARG A 69 11.21 -10.95 2.35
CA ARG A 69 11.74 -11.32 1.03
C ARG A 69 12.06 -12.81 0.94
N GLU A 70 12.70 -13.37 1.95
CA GLU A 70 13.02 -14.80 2.03
C GLU A 70 11.75 -15.65 2.05
N ALA A 71 10.76 -15.29 2.88
CA ALA A 71 9.49 -16.01 2.94
C ALA A 71 8.72 -15.96 1.61
N LEU A 72 8.77 -14.83 0.89
CA LEU A 72 8.18 -14.72 -0.45
C LEU A 72 8.96 -15.53 -1.49
N ALA A 73 10.30 -15.49 -1.45
CA ALA A 73 11.15 -16.25 -2.35
C ALA A 73 10.92 -17.76 -2.19
N ALA A 74 10.84 -18.26 -0.95
CA ALA A 74 10.53 -19.66 -0.67
C ALA A 74 9.15 -20.08 -1.20
N LYS A 75 8.13 -19.24 -1.05
CA LYS A 75 6.80 -19.51 -1.63
C LYS A 75 6.83 -19.52 -3.16
N LYS A 76 7.59 -18.60 -3.76
CA LYS A 76 7.75 -18.54 -5.22
C LYS A 76 8.47 -19.79 -5.75
N SER A 77 9.51 -20.26 -5.07
CA SER A 77 10.23 -21.49 -5.47
C SER A 77 9.38 -22.75 -5.31
N GLN A 78 8.45 -22.77 -4.35
CA GLN A 78 7.42 -23.81 -4.21
C GLN A 78 6.30 -23.72 -5.29
N GLY A 79 6.44 -22.84 -6.29
CA GLY A 79 5.46 -22.67 -7.36
C GLY A 79 4.21 -21.89 -6.96
N MET A 80 4.15 -21.33 -5.74
CA MET A 80 3.02 -20.52 -5.31
C MET A 80 3.00 -19.18 -6.06
N ARG A 81 1.88 -18.88 -6.73
CA ARG A 81 1.66 -17.58 -7.37
C ARG A 81 1.55 -16.49 -6.29
N LEU A 82 2.51 -15.56 -6.29
CA LEU A 82 2.50 -14.39 -5.43
C LEU A 82 1.61 -13.28 -6.01
N GLY A 83 1.03 -12.46 -5.14
CA GLY A 83 0.17 -11.34 -5.52
C GLY A 83 -1.25 -11.77 -5.87
N LYS A 84 -2.02 -10.84 -6.43
CA LYS A 84 -3.41 -11.10 -6.84
C LYS A 84 -3.44 -11.87 -8.16
N PRO A 85 -4.43 -12.76 -8.38
CA PRO A 85 -4.61 -13.42 -9.66
C PRO A 85 -4.73 -12.41 -10.82
N LYS A 86 -4.15 -12.75 -11.97
CA LYS A 86 -4.32 -11.96 -13.20
C LYS A 86 -5.81 -11.86 -13.53
N GLY A 87 -6.25 -10.67 -13.97
CA GLY A 87 -7.64 -10.42 -14.33
C GLY A 87 -8.58 -10.11 -13.16
N THR A 88 -8.09 -10.05 -11.92
CA THR A 88 -8.94 -9.65 -10.78
C THR A 88 -9.43 -8.21 -10.96
N ILE A 89 -10.72 -8.02 -11.21
CA ILE A 89 -11.36 -6.70 -11.25
C ILE A 89 -11.40 -6.17 -9.82
N GLN A 90 -10.76 -5.01 -9.60
CA GLN A 90 -10.72 -4.35 -8.31
C GLN A 90 -11.73 -3.21 -8.25
N LYS A 91 -12.15 -2.89 -7.03
CA LYS A 91 -12.87 -1.65 -6.76
C LYS A 91 -12.04 -0.47 -7.29
N SER A 92 -12.71 0.40 -8.02
CA SER A 92 -12.14 1.57 -8.66
C SER A 92 -12.91 2.80 -8.19
N ASN A 93 -12.24 3.96 -8.24
CA ASN A 93 -12.85 5.24 -7.89
C ASN A 93 -14.05 5.56 -8.81
N PHE A 94 -14.07 5.02 -10.04
CA PHE A 94 -15.18 5.18 -10.98
C PHE A 94 -16.41 4.30 -10.68
N ASP A 95 -16.33 3.37 -9.71
CA ASP A 95 -17.49 2.54 -9.36
C ASP A 95 -18.64 3.38 -8.79
N ALA A 96 -18.36 4.55 -8.19
CA ALA A 96 -19.39 5.49 -7.75
C ALA A 96 -20.15 6.12 -8.92
N ASP A 97 -19.45 6.45 -10.00
CA ASP A 97 -20.01 7.09 -11.20
C ASP A 97 -20.45 6.10 -12.28
N LEU A 98 -20.44 4.80 -11.98
CA LEU A 98 -20.83 3.73 -12.91
C LEU A 98 -22.16 3.99 -13.64
N PRO A 99 -23.28 4.36 -12.97
CA PRO A 99 -24.54 4.60 -13.66
C PRO A 99 -24.42 5.75 -14.68
N ARG A 100 -23.80 6.85 -14.27
CA ARG A 100 -23.55 8.02 -15.12
C ARG A 100 -22.65 7.67 -16.31
N ILE A 101 -21.60 6.88 -16.09
CA ILE A 101 -20.71 6.41 -17.17
C ILE A 101 -21.49 5.57 -18.19
N LYS A 102 -22.37 4.67 -17.74
CA LYS A 102 -23.21 3.85 -18.63
C LYS A 102 -24.15 4.71 -19.46
N GLU A 103 -24.82 5.69 -18.85
CA GLU A 103 -25.71 6.62 -19.55
C GLU A 103 -24.95 7.41 -20.63
N LEU A 104 -23.81 8.01 -20.27
CA LEU A 104 -23.02 8.80 -21.21
C LEU A 104 -22.47 7.95 -22.37
N LEU A 105 -22.10 6.70 -22.11
CA LEU A 105 -21.72 5.75 -23.16
C LEU A 105 -22.90 5.39 -24.07
N HIS A 106 -24.11 5.23 -23.51
CA HIS A 106 -25.32 4.94 -24.28
C HIS A 106 -25.70 6.07 -25.24
N VAL A 107 -25.52 7.33 -24.80
CA VAL A 107 -25.72 8.53 -25.64
C VAL A 107 -24.60 8.69 -26.69
N GLY A 108 -23.61 7.78 -26.73
CA GLY A 108 -22.55 7.76 -27.74
C GLY A 108 -21.39 8.71 -27.45
N LEU A 109 -21.23 9.21 -26.22
CA LEU A 109 -20.10 10.04 -25.89
C LEU A 109 -18.80 9.23 -25.88
N SER A 110 -17.75 9.81 -26.44
CA SER A 110 -16.42 9.23 -26.37
C SER A 110 -15.90 9.26 -24.92
N VAL A 111 -15.08 8.28 -24.57
CA VAL A 111 -14.46 8.20 -23.23
C VAL A 111 -13.65 9.45 -22.88
N ARG A 112 -13.12 10.15 -23.89
CA ARG A 112 -12.42 11.43 -23.71
C ARG A 112 -13.35 12.54 -23.22
N LYS A 113 -14.55 12.65 -23.79
CA LYS A 113 -15.58 13.59 -23.32
C LYS A 113 -16.07 13.20 -21.93
N ILE A 114 -16.29 11.91 -21.68
CA ILE A 114 -16.67 11.39 -20.36
C ILE A 114 -15.62 11.75 -19.30
N ALA A 115 -14.32 11.61 -19.61
CA ALA A 115 -13.26 12.00 -18.70
C ALA A 115 -13.32 13.49 -18.34
N THR A 116 -13.66 14.36 -19.30
CA THR A 116 -13.82 15.80 -19.06
C THR A 116 -15.02 16.07 -18.14
N ILE A 117 -16.15 15.39 -18.36
CA ILE A 117 -17.36 15.51 -17.54
C ILE A 117 -17.12 15.02 -16.10
N LEU A 118 -16.31 13.98 -15.94
CA LEU A 118 -15.94 13.42 -14.64
C LEU A 118 -14.73 14.14 -13.99
N ASN A 119 -14.31 15.29 -14.51
CA ASN A 119 -13.16 16.06 -14.02
C ASN A 119 -11.87 15.22 -13.87
N CYS A 120 -11.68 14.27 -14.77
CA CYS A 120 -10.48 13.44 -14.80
C CYS A 120 -9.42 14.10 -15.69
N PRO A 121 -8.17 14.25 -15.21
CA PRO A 121 -7.12 14.88 -16.01
C PRO A 121 -6.81 14.07 -17.28
N ASN A 122 -6.94 12.73 -17.20
CA ASN A 122 -6.56 11.82 -18.27
C ASN A 122 -7.71 10.86 -18.61
N HIS A 123 -7.92 10.59 -19.90
CA HIS A 123 -8.92 9.62 -20.36
C HIS A 123 -8.49 8.15 -20.21
N HIS A 124 -7.19 7.87 -19.98
CA HIS A 124 -6.67 6.51 -19.87
C HIS A 124 -7.28 5.73 -18.70
N SER A 125 -7.50 6.37 -17.56
CA SER A 125 -8.07 5.74 -16.38
C SER A 125 -9.55 5.35 -16.58
N PRO A 126 -10.47 6.23 -17.04
CA PRO A 126 -11.84 5.83 -17.35
C PRO A 126 -11.90 4.87 -18.55
N ASN A 127 -11.00 4.98 -19.54
CA ASN A 127 -10.94 4.02 -20.64
C ASN A 127 -10.56 2.61 -20.17
N THR A 128 -9.53 2.52 -19.34
CA THR A 128 -9.14 1.25 -18.71
C THR A 128 -10.27 0.67 -17.86
N TYR A 129 -10.99 1.53 -17.15
CA TYR A 129 -12.13 1.13 -16.33
C TYR A 129 -13.28 0.54 -17.17
N VAL A 130 -13.69 1.25 -18.22
CA VAL A 130 -14.73 0.84 -19.17
C VAL A 130 -14.35 -0.47 -19.86
N SER A 131 -13.13 -0.59 -20.37
CA SER A 131 -12.65 -1.79 -21.06
C SER A 131 -12.58 -3.01 -20.13
N LYS A 132 -12.08 -2.86 -18.89
CA LYS A 132 -11.98 -3.98 -17.93
C LYS A 132 -13.34 -4.49 -17.47
N ARG A 133 -14.40 -3.67 -17.56
CA ARG A 133 -15.77 -4.01 -17.14
C ARG A 133 -16.71 -4.27 -18.31
N GLY A 134 -16.20 -4.29 -19.55
CA GLY A 134 -17.01 -4.58 -20.74
C GLY A 134 -18.17 -3.60 -20.93
N LEU A 135 -18.02 -2.33 -20.55
CA LEU A 135 -19.12 -1.35 -20.56
C LEU A 135 -19.42 -0.76 -21.95
N ARG A 136 -18.70 -1.16 -23.00
CA ARG A 136 -19.00 -0.76 -24.39
C ARG A 136 -20.04 -1.73 -24.95
N GLY A 137 -21.20 -1.20 -25.35
CA GLY A 137 -22.21 -1.97 -26.08
C GLY A 137 -21.75 -2.33 -27.51
N PRO A 138 -22.50 -3.20 -28.21
CA PRO A 138 -22.16 -3.66 -29.57
C PRO A 138 -22.21 -2.57 -30.67
N ASP A 139 -22.78 -1.40 -30.41
CA ASP A 139 -23.15 -0.42 -31.45
C ASP A 139 -22.27 0.85 -31.54
N SER A 140 -21.02 0.84 -31.05
CA SER A 140 -20.15 2.03 -31.11
C SER A 140 -19.22 2.09 -32.32
N SER A 141 -19.43 1.28 -33.37
CA SER A 141 -18.54 1.19 -34.55
C SER A 141 -19.02 1.97 -35.79
N LYS A 142 -20.06 2.81 -35.68
CA LYS A 142 -20.50 3.67 -36.80
C LYS A 142 -20.75 5.10 -36.36
N SER A 143 -19.70 5.91 -36.28
CA SER A 143 -19.81 7.36 -36.52
C SER A 143 -18.45 7.99 -36.81
N LYS A 144 -18.03 7.84 -38.07
CA LYS A 144 -17.27 8.73 -38.96
C LYS A 144 -16.31 7.95 -39.83
#